data_AF-A0A6A4GQU0-F1
#
_entry.id   AF-A0A6A4GQU0-F1
#
_cell.length_a   1.000
_cell.length_b   1.000
_cell.length_c   1.000
_cell.angle_alpha   90.00
_cell.angle_beta   90.00
_cell.angle_gamma   90.00
#
_symmetry.space_group_name_H-M   'P 1'
#
loop_
_entity.id
_entity.type
_entity.pdbx_description
1 polymer ?
#
loop_
_entity_poly.entity_id
_entity_poly.type
_entity_poly.pdbx_seq_one_letter_code
_entity_poly.pdbx_strand_id
1 'polypeptide(L)'
;DTVNPQMHPHIMTLSDDFNHPYSYARVIHLFHVKDCHCGPDSLNTAVQSFKVLFVQLLDFDNEWAWGFKAKCLSRVYFLKASSPEAFGFLDPACVLWVS
;
A
#
# COMPACT_ATOMS: atom_id res chain seq x y z
N ASP A 1 -12.70 -7.64 -6.64
CA ASP A 1 -11.57 -8.57 -6.43
C ASP A 1 -11.09 -8.58 -4.99
N THR A 2 -10.56 -9.72 -4.54
CA THR A 2 -10.12 -9.93 -3.15
C THR A 2 -8.59 -9.92 -3.11
N VAL A 3 -8.00 -8.88 -2.53
CA VAL A 3 -6.59 -8.92 -2.08
C VAL A 3 -6.49 -10.07 -1.09
N ASN A 4 -5.86 -11.17 -1.48
CA ASN A 4 -5.55 -12.27 -0.59
C ASN A 4 -4.15 -12.06 0.01
N PRO A 5 -4.03 -11.64 1.28
CA PRO A 5 -2.74 -11.40 1.91
C PRO A 5 -1.88 -12.67 2.01
N GLN A 6 -2.47 -13.86 1.84
CA GLN A 6 -1.78 -15.14 2.02
C GLN A 6 -1.05 -15.63 0.76
N MET A 7 -1.42 -15.17 -0.44
CA MET A 7 -0.80 -15.66 -1.69
C MET A 7 0.14 -14.65 -2.35
N HIS A 8 -0.15 -13.35 -2.25
CA HIS A 8 0.71 -12.30 -2.81
C HIS A 8 0.69 -11.07 -1.90
N PRO A 9 1.51 -11.05 -0.83
CA PRO A 9 1.48 -9.96 0.13
C PRO A 9 2.15 -8.69 -0.39
N HIS A 10 2.89 -8.73 -1.50
CA HIS A 10 3.52 -7.54 -2.07
C HIS A 10 2.58 -6.85 -3.05
N ILE A 11 2.39 -5.55 -2.85
CA ILE A 11 1.52 -4.68 -3.62
C ILE A 11 2.29 -3.49 -4.17
N MET A 12 1.70 -2.85 -5.18
CA MET A 12 2.24 -1.67 -5.83
C MET A 12 1.13 -0.60 -5.84
N THR A 13 1.48 0.64 -5.54
CA THR A 13 0.58 1.81 -5.64
C THR A 13 1.21 2.85 -6.53
N LEU A 14 0.45 3.85 -6.94
CA LEU A 14 1.03 5.03 -7.58
C LEU A 14 1.84 5.82 -6.55
N SER A 15 2.99 6.34 -6.99
CA SER A 15 3.78 7.31 -6.23
C SER A 15 3.63 8.71 -6.84
N ASP A 16 4.00 9.73 -6.08
CA ASP A 16 4.07 11.10 -6.57
C ASP A 16 5.37 11.41 -7.36
N ASP A 17 6.31 10.46 -7.46
CA ASP A 17 7.55 10.61 -8.24
C ASP A 17 7.34 10.32 -9.73
N PHE A 18 7.62 11.30 -10.59
CA PHE A 18 7.53 11.15 -12.06
C PHE A 18 8.60 10.23 -12.66
N ASN A 19 9.76 10.08 -12.01
CA ASN A 19 10.84 9.23 -12.48
C ASN A 19 10.64 7.76 -12.09
N HIS A 20 9.96 7.52 -10.97
CA HIS A 20 9.63 6.20 -10.50
C HIS A 20 8.17 6.16 -10.03
N PRO A 21 7.17 6.02 -10.93
CA PRO A 21 5.75 6.29 -10.64
C PRO A 21 5.05 5.25 -9.75
N TYR A 22 5.83 4.41 -9.06
CA TYR A 22 5.31 3.30 -8.28
C TYR A 22 5.94 3.25 -6.89
N SER A 23 5.09 3.03 -5.89
CA SER A 23 5.52 2.68 -4.53
C SER A 23 5.22 1.21 -4.27
N TYR A 24 5.99 0.58 -3.38
CA TYR A 24 5.85 -0.84 -3.07
C TYR A 24 5.60 -1.03 -1.59
N ALA A 25 4.73 -1.99 -1.26
CA ALA A 25 4.47 -2.32 0.12
C ALA A 25 4.19 -3.81 0.28
N ARG A 26 4.35 -4.32 1.49
CA ARG A 26 3.90 -5.65 1.88
C ARG A 26 2.69 -5.53 2.80
N VAL A 27 1.56 -6.11 2.40
CA VAL A 27 0.38 -6.26 3.25
C VAL A 27 0.71 -7.16 4.43
N ILE A 28 0.54 -6.62 5.63
CA ILE A 28 0.63 -7.32 6.90
C ILE A 28 -0.77 -7.78 7.32
N HIS A 29 -1.76 -6.90 7.17
CA HIS A 29 -3.12 -7.16 7.62
C HIS A 29 -4.18 -6.42 6.79
N LEU A 30 -5.38 -7.01 6.71
CA LEU A 30 -6.57 -6.38 6.14
C LEU A 30 -7.61 -6.20 7.24
N PHE A 31 -7.91 -4.96 7.59
CA PHE A 31 -8.93 -4.60 8.57
C PHE A 31 -10.28 -4.37 7.89
N HIS A 32 -11.35 -4.88 8.53
CA HIS A 32 -12.73 -4.55 8.20
C HIS A 32 -13.25 -3.59 9.27
N VAL A 33 -13.26 -2.30 8.96
CA VAL A 33 -13.70 -1.26 9.89
C VAL A 33 -15.19 -1.06 9.72
N LYS A 34 -15.92 -1.05 10.83
CA LYS A 34 -17.31 -0.61 10.90
C LYS A 34 -17.33 0.67 11.71
N ASP A 35 -17.76 1.76 11.10
CA ASP A 35 -17.88 3.05 11.76
C ASP A 35 -19.35 3.49 11.77
N CYS A 36 -19.76 4.10 12.88
CA CYS A 36 -21.03 4.79 12.99
C CYS A 36 -20.72 6.20 13.48
N HIS A 37 -20.85 7.17 12.58
CA HIS A 37 -20.59 8.57 12.92
C HIS A 37 -21.74 9.08 13.80
N CYS A 38 -21.57 9.02 15.13
CA CYS A 38 -22.56 9.43 16.13
C CYS A 38 -22.23 10.80 16.74
N GLY A 39 -21.67 11.71 15.95
CA GLY A 39 -21.38 13.09 16.38
C GLY A 39 -22.62 14.00 16.31
N PRO A 40 -22.64 15.11 17.06
CA PRO A 40 -23.76 16.06 17.06
C PRO A 40 -24.05 16.69 15.69
N ASP A 41 -23.06 16.77 14.80
CA ASP A 41 -23.20 17.24 13.40
C ASP A 41 -23.33 16.09 12.39
N SER A 42 -23.63 14.87 12.84
CA SER A 42 -23.74 13.71 11.96
C SER A 42 -25.00 13.81 11.08
N LEU A 43 -24.78 13.96 9.77
CA LEU A 43 -25.84 13.90 8.76
C LEU A 43 -26.30 12.46 8.47
N ASN A 44 -25.56 11.45 8.92
CA ASN A 44 -25.85 10.05 8.64
C ASN A 44 -25.35 9.11 9.74
N THR A 45 -26.27 8.54 10.50
CA THR A 45 -26.00 7.58 11.57
C THR A 45 -25.92 6.13 11.07
N ALA A 46 -26.00 5.90 9.75
CA ALA A 46 -25.86 4.56 9.18
C ALA A 46 -24.45 4.01 9.43
N VAL A 47 -24.37 2.73 9.79
CA VAL A 47 -23.10 2.03 9.96
C VAL A 47 -22.43 1.91 8.58
N GLN A 48 -21.29 2.56 8.42
CA GLN A 48 -20.44 2.45 7.25
C GLN A 48 -19.44 1.32 7.46
N SER A 49 -19.23 0.49 6.43
CA SER A 49 -18.22 -0.56 6.46
C SER A 49 -17.19 -0.30 5.38
N PHE A 50 -15.93 -0.16 5.75
CA PHE A 50 -14.83 0.01 4.82
C PHE A 50 -13.64 -0.89 5.17
N LYS A 51 -12.76 -1.08 4.19
CA LYS A 51 -11.58 -1.93 4.30
C LYS A 51 -10.33 -1.07 4.35
N VAL A 52 -9.36 -1.45 5.18
CA VAL A 52 -8.07 -0.77 5.27
C VAL A 52 -6.96 -1.81 5.32
N LEU A 53 -5.92 -1.63 4.51
CA LEU A 53 -4.72 -2.44 4.55
C LEU A 53 -3.71 -1.82 5.51
N PHE A 54 -3.13 -2.62 6.39
CA PHE A 54 -1.92 -2.26 7.11
C PHE A 54 -0.72 -2.91 6.43
N VAL A 55 0.29 -2.08 6.12
CA VAL A 55 1.38 -2.45 5.22
C VAL A 55 2.73 -2.08 5.82
N GLN A 56 3.77 -2.81 5.41
CA GLN A 56 5.17 -2.43 5.55
C GLN A 56 5.64 -1.83 4.23
N LEU A 57 6.17 -0.61 4.25
CA LEU A 57 6.66 0.07 3.06
C LEU A 57 8.04 -0.47 2.64
N LEU A 58 8.24 -0.61 1.33
CA LEU A 58 9.51 -0.93 0.72
C LEU A 58 10.01 0.29 -0.04
N ASP A 59 11.30 0.53 0.05
CA ASP A 59 11.99 1.61 -0.65
C ASP A 59 12.71 1.06 -1.89
N PHE A 60 13.01 1.98 -2.79
CA PHE A 60 13.63 1.74 -4.07
C PHE A 60 15.14 1.94 -4.00
N ASP A 61 15.91 1.00 -4.57
CA ASP A 61 17.36 1.13 -4.66
C ASP A 61 17.75 2.01 -5.88
N ASN A 62 17.91 3.31 -5.65
CA ASN A 62 18.27 4.29 -6.68
C ASN A 62 19.69 4.12 -7.22
N GLU A 63 20.58 3.41 -6.50
CA GLU A 63 21.97 3.19 -6.90
C GLU A 63 22.13 1.95 -7.80
N TRP A 64 21.10 1.10 -7.88
CA TRP A 64 21.09 -0.09 -8.72
C TRP A 64 20.83 0.28 -10.19
N ALA A 65 21.55 -0.35 -11.12
CA ALA A 65 21.23 -0.21 -12.55
C ALA A 65 20.04 -1.11 -12.91
N TRP A 66 18.89 -0.54 -13.24
CA TRP A 66 17.65 -1.26 -13.58
C TRP A 66 17.03 -0.81 -14.90
N GLY A 67 15.99 -1.53 -15.33
CA GLY A 67 15.19 -1.22 -16.52
C GLY A 67 15.64 -1.97 -17.77
N PHE A 68 14.95 -1.70 -18.88
CA PHE A 68 15.12 -2.46 -20.14
C PHE A 68 16.56 -2.46 -20.66
N LYS A 69 17.30 -1.36 -20.49
CA LYS A 69 18.70 -1.26 -20.91
C LYS A 69 19.63 -2.15 -20.08
N ALA A 70 19.42 -2.19 -18.76
CA ALA A 70 20.17 -3.04 -17.85
C ALA A 70 19.70 -4.51 -17.87
N LYS A 71 18.55 -4.78 -18.51
CA LYS A 71 17.86 -6.09 -18.51
C LYS A 71 17.69 -6.66 -17.09
N CYS A 72 17.51 -5.77 -16.12
CA CYS A 72 17.42 -6.10 -14.71
C CYS A 72 16.18 -5.44 -14.10
N LEU A 73 15.49 -6.17 -13.23
CA LEU A 73 14.38 -5.63 -12.46
C LEU A 73 14.90 -4.62 -11.43
N SER A 74 14.05 -3.66 -11.09
CA SER A 74 14.29 -2.79 -9.95
C SER A 74 14.45 -3.60 -8.68
N ARG A 75 15.42 -3.21 -7.86
CA ARG A 75 15.61 -3.78 -6.54
C ARG A 75 14.85 -2.91 -5.54
N VAL A 76 14.06 -3.57 -4.70
CA VAL A 76 13.36 -2.94 -3.58
C VAL A 76 13.79 -3.60 -2.28
N TYR A 77 13.75 -2.85 -1.19
CA TYR A 77 14.13 -3.34 0.13
C TYR A 77 13.19 -2.80 1.20
N PHE A 78 13.04 -3.54 2.30
CA PHE A 78 12.22 -3.08 3.41
C PHE A 78 12.87 -1.87 4.08
N LEU A 79 12.06 -0.84 4.35
CA LEU A 79 12.46 0.22 5.26
C LEU A 79 12.80 -0.38 6.64
N LYS A 80 13.78 0.24 7.31
CA LYS A 80 14.13 -0.14 8.69
C LYS A 80 12.89 -0.02 9.56
N ALA A 81 12.55 -1.05 10.33
CA ALA A 81 11.36 -1.06 11.19
C ALA A 81 11.33 0.06 12.24
N SER A 82 12.48 0.65 12.57
CA SER A 82 12.58 1.83 13.45
C SER A 82 12.23 3.14 12.75
N SER A 83 12.10 3.15 11.42
CA SER A 83 11.68 4.33 10.67
C SER A 83 10.20 4.59 10.93
N PRO A 84 9.80 5.84 11.22
CA PRO A 84 8.39 6.19 11.34
C PRO A 84 7.59 5.93 10.05
N GLU A 85 8.28 5.85 8.90
CA GLU A 85 7.68 5.62 7.59
C GLU A 85 7.69 4.14 7.18
N ALA A 86 8.16 3.23 8.05
CA ALA A 86 8.24 1.81 7.69
C ALA A 86 6.87 1.13 7.55
N PHE A 87 5.83 1.71 8.15
CA PHE A 87 4.50 1.14 8.20
C PHE A 87 3.44 2.19 7.86
N GLY A 88 2.34 1.76 7.26
CA GLY A 88 1.27 2.66 6.87
C GLY A 88 -0.07 1.96 6.70
N PHE A 89 -1.10 2.78 6.47
CA PHE A 89 -2.43 2.32 6.12
C PHE A 89 -2.74 2.73 4.67
N LEU A 90 -3.36 1.82 3.92
CA LEU A 90 -3.75 2.05 2.52
C LEU A 90 -5.20 1.65 2.29
N ASP A 91 -5.88 2.41 1.45
CA ASP A 91 -7.15 2.00 0.85
C ASP A 91 -6.87 0.88 -0.17
N PRO A 92 -7.52 -0.29 -0.09
CA PRO A 92 -7.41 -1.34 -1.11
C PRO A 92 -7.65 -0.85 -2.55
N ALA A 93 -8.42 0.22 -2.75
CA ALA A 93 -8.66 0.81 -4.07
C ALA A 93 -7.41 1.45 -4.70
N CYS A 94 -6.40 1.79 -3.90
CA CYS A 94 -5.13 2.35 -4.38
C CYS A 94 -4.13 1.29 -4.88
N VAL A 95 -4.45 0.00 -4.71
CA VAL A 95 -3.59 -1.11 -5.16
C VAL A 95 -3.73 -1.30 -6.66
N LEU A 96 -2.60 -1.31 -7.37
CA LEU A 96 -2.53 -1.61 -8.80
C LEU A 96 -2.56 -3.12 -9.03
N TRP A 97 -3.30 -3.53 -10.07
CA TRP A 97 -3.46 -4.93 -10.48
C TRP A 97 -2.95 -5.10 -11.91
N VAL A 98 -2.28 -6.22 -12.19
CA VAL A 98 -1.95 -6.63 -13.56
C VAL A 98 -3.11 -7.45 -14.09
N SER A 99 -3.75 -6.99 -15.17
CA SER A 99 -4.82 -7.69 -15.90
C SER A 99 -4.28 -8.63 -16.96
#